data_AF-X1PJG3-F1
#
_entry.id   AF-X1PJG3-F1
#
_cell.length_a   1.000
_cell.length_b   1.000
_cell.length_c   1.000
_cell.angle_alpha   90.00
_cell.angle_beta   90.00
_cell.angle_gamma   90.00
#
_symmetry.space_group_name_H-M   'P 1'
#
loop_
_entity.id
_entity.type
_entity.pdbx_description
1 polymer ?
#
loop_
_entity_poly.entity_id
_entity_poly.type
_entity_poly.pdbx_seq_one_letter_code
_entity_poly.pdbx_strand_id
1 'polypeptide(L)'
;QVETSLSDGLLRTIAELPVDAVLVAGEQAEGYFLTWHHLMLFRRFASLLPKPLLVSIPSNVAANELQALWNAGVDGVIVTVGAGQPAGGLKGLRQAIDKLTFPSSRKRGKVEALLPQISRETDVVTEEEEE
;
A
#
# COMPACT_ATOMS: atom_id res chain seq x y z
N GLN A 1 9.45 -7.20 9.25
CA GLN A 1 8.52 -8.17 8.62
C GLN A 1 7.47 -8.53 9.66
N VAL A 2 6.25 -8.90 9.25
CA VAL A 2 5.14 -9.20 10.16
C VAL A 2 4.46 -10.51 9.77
N GLU A 3 4.07 -11.31 10.74
CA GLU A 3 3.31 -12.54 10.50
C GLU A 3 1.84 -12.24 10.19
N THR A 4 1.18 -13.15 9.47
CA THR A 4 -0.26 -13.05 9.15
C THR A 4 -1.18 -13.23 10.36
N SER A 5 -0.68 -13.90 11.41
CA SER A 5 -1.35 -14.17 12.69
C SER A 5 -1.43 -12.96 13.63
N LEU A 6 -0.74 -11.86 13.29
CA LEU A 6 -0.62 -10.71 14.17
C LEU A 6 -1.99 -10.11 14.50
N SER A 7 -2.19 -9.66 15.75
CA SER A 7 -3.42 -9.04 16.21
C SER A 7 -3.58 -7.61 15.69
N ASP A 8 -4.84 -7.12 15.63
CA ASP A 8 -5.13 -5.75 15.18
C ASP A 8 -4.45 -4.68 16.04
N GLY A 9 -4.34 -4.92 17.35
CA GLY A 9 -3.67 -4.00 18.28
C GLY A 9 -2.19 -3.82 17.93
N LEU A 10 -1.48 -4.93 17.66
CA LEU A 10 -0.07 -4.87 17.27
C LEU A 10 0.12 -4.24 15.89
N LEU A 11 -0.80 -4.47 14.94
CA LEU A 11 -0.76 -3.80 13.63
C LEU A 11 -0.88 -2.28 13.77
N ARG A 12 -1.69 -1.78 14.70
CA ARG A 12 -1.78 -0.35 14.99
C ARG A 12 -0.49 0.18 15.61
N THR A 13 0.13 -0.57 16.53
CA THR A 13 1.45 -0.19 17.06
C THR A 13 2.51 -0.11 15.96
N ILE A 14 2.49 -1.01 14.97
CA ILE A 14 3.39 -0.96 13.81
C ILE A 14 3.17 0.30 12.97
N ALA A 15 1.94 0.81 12.90
CA ALA A 15 1.66 2.07 12.20
C ALA A 15 2.44 3.25 12.79
N GLU A 16 2.71 3.24 14.10
CA GLU A 16 3.41 4.31 14.82
C GLU A 16 4.94 4.21 14.75
N LEU A 17 5.48 3.05 14.37
CA LEU A 17 6.94 2.88 14.24
C LEU A 17 7.54 3.74 13.13
N PRO A 18 8.79 4.20 13.20
CA PRO A 18 9.44 4.96 12.13
C PRO A 18 9.93 4.00 11.02
N VAL A 19 9.00 3.34 10.33
CA VAL A 19 9.30 2.43 9.21
C VAL A 19 8.52 2.84 7.96
N ASP A 20 9.17 2.76 6.81
CA ASP A 20 8.62 3.24 5.53
C ASP A 20 7.67 2.24 4.86
N ALA A 21 7.78 0.95 5.17
CA ALA A 21 6.96 -0.11 4.60
C ALA A 21 6.86 -1.33 5.52
N VAL A 22 5.82 -2.15 5.32
CA VAL A 22 5.58 -3.38 6.06
C VAL A 22 5.58 -4.56 5.09
N LEU A 23 6.51 -5.49 5.29
CA LEU A 23 6.56 -6.76 4.56
C LEU A 23 5.84 -7.86 5.35
N VAL A 24 4.84 -8.49 4.74
CA VAL A 24 4.17 -9.68 5.29
C VAL A 24 5.07 -10.90 5.09
N ALA A 25 5.46 -11.52 6.20
CA ALA A 25 6.11 -12.81 6.19
C ALA A 25 5.09 -13.87 5.78
N GLY A 26 5.38 -14.58 4.70
CA GLY A 26 4.62 -15.73 4.23
C GLY A 26 5.57 -16.89 3.99
N GLU A 27 5.14 -18.09 4.36
CA GLU A 27 5.83 -19.33 4.00
C GLU A 27 5.71 -19.52 2.49
N GLN A 28 6.74 -19.07 1.78
CA GLN A 28 6.87 -19.32 0.35
C GLN A 28 7.47 -20.72 0.16
N ALA A 29 6.69 -21.72 0.52
CA ALA A 29 6.97 -23.10 0.12
C ALA A 29 6.74 -23.24 -1.39
N GLU A 30 7.45 -24.16 -2.03
CA GLU A 30 7.21 -24.51 -3.43
C GLU A 30 5.73 -24.87 -3.61
N GLY A 31 5.03 -24.15 -4.49
CA GLY A 31 3.57 -24.29 -4.67
C GLY A 31 2.73 -23.24 -3.95
N TYR A 32 3.26 -22.05 -3.66
CA TYR A 32 2.45 -20.93 -3.18
C TYR A 32 1.32 -20.60 -4.19
N PHE A 33 0.07 -20.71 -3.71
CA PHE A 33 -1.12 -20.28 -4.45
C PHE A 33 -1.80 -19.14 -3.72
N LEU A 34 -2.21 -18.12 -4.46
CA LEU A 34 -2.98 -17.00 -3.91
C LEU A 34 -4.40 -17.46 -3.57
N THR A 35 -4.69 -17.60 -2.27
CA THR A 35 -6.01 -17.99 -1.78
C THR A 35 -6.84 -16.77 -1.40
N TRP A 36 -8.16 -16.95 -1.29
CA TRP A 36 -9.05 -15.94 -0.71
C TRP A 36 -8.64 -15.54 0.70
N HIS A 37 -8.11 -16.49 1.48
CA HIS A 37 -7.61 -16.21 2.83
C HIS A 37 -6.45 -15.21 2.81
N HIS A 38 -5.49 -15.37 1.88
CA HIS A 38 -4.41 -14.40 1.70
C HIS A 38 -4.95 -13.00 1.34
N LEU A 39 -5.92 -12.92 0.42
CA LEU A 39 -6.53 -11.64 0.03
C LEU A 39 -7.25 -10.96 1.20
N MET A 40 -7.97 -11.72 2.03
CA MET A 40 -8.62 -11.18 3.24
C MET A 40 -7.60 -10.62 4.23
N LEU A 41 -6.50 -11.34 4.45
CA LEU A 41 -5.41 -10.89 5.34
C LEU A 41 -4.75 -9.61 4.84
N PHE A 42 -4.40 -9.55 3.55
CA PHE A 42 -3.80 -8.35 2.97
C PHE A 42 -4.76 -7.17 3.00
N ARG A 43 -6.07 -7.40 2.80
CA ARG A 43 -7.08 -6.34 2.91
C ARG A 43 -7.21 -5.82 4.34
N ARG A 44 -7.21 -6.71 5.33
CA ARG A 44 -7.19 -6.35 6.77
C ARG A 44 -5.97 -5.48 7.08
N PHE A 45 -4.78 -5.88 6.65
CA PHE A 45 -3.55 -5.15 6.91
C PHE A 45 -3.56 -3.79 6.22
N ALA A 46 -3.95 -3.73 4.94
CA ALA A 46 -4.04 -2.50 4.18
C ALA A 46 -5.08 -1.50 4.76
N SER A 47 -6.09 -1.98 5.49
CA SER A 47 -7.06 -1.10 6.17
C SER A 47 -6.57 -0.55 7.51
N LEU A 48 -5.64 -1.24 8.17
CA LEU A 48 -5.15 -0.88 9.51
C LEU A 48 -3.80 -0.17 9.47
N LEU A 49 -2.99 -0.43 8.45
CA LEU A 49 -1.68 0.16 8.26
C LEU A 49 -1.76 1.33 7.28
N PRO A 50 -1.40 2.57 7.69
CA PRO A 50 -1.30 3.70 6.78
C PRO A 50 -0.08 3.61 5.85
N LYS A 51 0.75 2.56 6.00
CA LYS A 51 2.03 2.37 5.32
C LYS A 51 1.91 1.40 4.14
N PRO A 52 2.80 1.52 3.13
CA PRO A 52 2.92 0.54 2.05
C PRO A 52 3.06 -0.89 2.56
N LEU A 53 2.23 -1.79 2.03
CA LEU A 53 2.22 -3.22 2.30
C LEU A 53 2.93 -3.97 1.18
N LEU A 54 3.96 -4.73 1.55
CA LEU A 54 4.75 -5.56 0.64
C LEU A 54 4.46 -7.03 0.91
N VAL A 55 4.39 -7.83 -0.15
CA VAL A 55 4.15 -9.28 -0.08
C VAL A 55 5.17 -10.01 -0.93
N SER A 56 5.73 -11.10 -0.41
CA SER A 56 6.57 -12.02 -1.18
C SER A 56 5.70 -12.95 -2.02
N ILE A 57 6.01 -13.09 -3.31
CA ILE A 57 5.33 -14.00 -4.24
C ILE A 57 6.35 -14.87 -4.99
N PRO A 58 5.93 -15.98 -5.62
CA PRO A 58 6.81 -16.71 -6.54
C PRO A 58 6.96 -15.96 -7.87
N SER A 59 8.01 -16.29 -8.64
CA SER A 59 8.31 -15.61 -9.91
C SER A 59 7.34 -15.92 -11.06
N ASN A 60 6.47 -16.92 -10.90
CA ASN A 60 5.55 -17.44 -11.91
C ASN A 60 4.10 -16.94 -11.73
N VAL A 61 3.87 -15.92 -10.92
CA VAL A 61 2.54 -15.35 -10.69
C VAL A 61 1.94 -14.79 -11.97
N ALA A 62 0.65 -15.04 -12.16
CA ALA A 62 -0.10 -14.58 -13.31
C ALA A 62 -0.63 -13.13 -13.15
N ALA A 63 -0.93 -12.46 -14.26
CA ALA A 63 -1.36 -11.05 -14.24
C ALA A 63 -2.67 -10.80 -13.47
N ASN A 64 -3.59 -11.77 -13.48
CA ASN A 64 -4.84 -11.74 -12.71
C ASN A 64 -4.59 -11.80 -11.19
N GLU A 65 -3.59 -12.56 -10.76
CA GLU A 65 -3.20 -12.63 -9.34
C GLU A 65 -2.55 -11.32 -8.89
N LEU A 66 -1.70 -10.69 -9.72
CA LEU A 66 -1.16 -9.35 -9.46
C LEU A 66 -2.27 -8.31 -9.30
N GLN A 67 -3.30 -8.38 -10.17
CA GLN A 67 -4.47 -7.51 -10.05
C GLN A 67 -5.26 -7.78 -8.75
N ALA A 68 -5.41 -9.05 -8.36
CA ALA A 68 -6.08 -9.41 -7.12
C ALA A 68 -5.33 -8.90 -5.88
N LEU A 69 -3.99 -9.00 -5.87
CA LEU A 69 -3.12 -8.44 -4.83
C LEU A 69 -3.24 -6.92 -4.76
N TRP A 70 -3.20 -6.26 -5.91
CA TRP A 70 -3.44 -4.82 -6.01
C TRP A 70 -4.82 -4.44 -5.47
N ASN A 71 -5.86 -5.25 -5.72
CA ASN A 71 -7.22 -5.04 -5.23
C ASN A 71 -7.41 -5.41 -3.75
N ALA A 72 -6.54 -6.23 -3.17
CA ALA A 72 -6.50 -6.47 -1.72
C ALA A 72 -5.85 -5.28 -0.98
N GLY A 73 -4.81 -4.68 -1.54
CA GLY A 73 -4.14 -3.50 -0.97
C GLY A 73 -2.66 -3.67 -0.75
N VAL A 74 -2.08 -4.58 -1.50
CA VAL A 74 -0.64 -4.74 -1.60
C VAL A 74 -0.12 -3.66 -2.53
N ASP A 75 0.84 -2.87 -2.05
CA ASP A 75 1.46 -1.78 -2.81
C ASP A 75 2.68 -2.24 -3.58
N GLY A 76 3.30 -3.33 -3.16
CA GLY A 76 4.50 -3.84 -3.78
C GLY A 76 4.69 -5.32 -3.54
N VAL A 77 5.46 -5.92 -4.43
CA VAL A 77 5.59 -7.35 -4.53
C VAL A 77 7.07 -7.70 -4.59
N ILE A 78 7.49 -8.65 -3.76
CA ILE A 78 8.88 -9.09 -3.64
C ILE A 78 9.01 -10.46 -4.27
N VAL A 79 9.99 -10.61 -5.17
CA VAL A 79 10.30 -11.88 -5.82
C VAL A 79 11.72 -12.25 -5.46
N THR A 80 11.90 -13.41 -4.84
CA THR A 80 13.23 -13.95 -4.55
C THR A 80 13.79 -14.62 -5.80
N VAL A 81 14.86 -14.08 -6.35
CA VAL A 81 15.55 -14.66 -7.52
C VAL A 81 16.69 -15.55 -7.01
N GLY A 82 16.49 -16.87 -7.05
CA GLY A 82 17.54 -17.84 -6.70
C GLY A 82 18.55 -18.05 -7.84
N ALA A 83 19.71 -18.65 -7.53
CA ALA A 83 20.81 -18.89 -8.48
C ALA A 83 20.47 -19.77 -9.70
N GLY A 84 19.28 -20.39 -9.72
CA GLY A 84 18.76 -21.19 -10.84
C GLY A 84 17.58 -20.57 -11.59
N GLN A 85 17.12 -19.36 -11.21
CA GLN A 85 16.02 -18.71 -11.91
C GLN A 85 16.55 -17.85 -13.07
N PRO A 86 16.07 -18.07 -14.31
CA PRO A 86 16.51 -17.28 -15.45
C PRO A 86 16.08 -15.82 -15.24
N ALA A 87 17.03 -14.89 -15.43
CA ALA A 87 16.78 -13.44 -15.41
C ALA A 87 15.60 -13.01 -16.33
N GLY A 88 15.19 -13.86 -17.28
CA GLY A 88 14.01 -13.69 -18.12
C GLY A 88 12.67 -13.69 -17.37
N GLY A 89 12.56 -14.40 -16.24
CA GLY A 89 11.31 -14.45 -15.45
C GLY A 89 10.92 -13.09 -14.87
N LEU A 90 11.91 -12.32 -14.38
CA LEU A 90 11.70 -10.97 -13.87
C LEU A 90 11.28 -9.99 -14.97
N LYS A 91 11.87 -10.13 -16.16
CA LYS A 91 11.48 -9.31 -17.33
C LYS A 91 10.05 -9.59 -17.76
N GLY A 92 9.63 -10.86 -17.75
CA GLY A 92 8.25 -11.27 -18.02
C GLY A 92 7.26 -10.69 -17.01
N LEU A 93 7.58 -10.78 -15.71
CA LEU A 93 6.77 -10.18 -14.65
C LEU A 93 6.66 -8.66 -14.83
N ARG A 94 7.78 -7.98 -15.14
CA ARG A 94 7.77 -6.53 -15.36
C ARG A 94 6.87 -6.13 -16.54
N GLN A 95 6.94 -6.86 -17.65
CA GLN A 95 6.05 -6.64 -18.79
C GLN A 95 4.58 -6.90 -18.46
N ALA A 96 4.27 -7.86 -17.59
CA ALA A 96 2.92 -8.10 -17.12
C ALA A 96 2.41 -6.94 -16.27
N ILE A 97 3.24 -6.42 -15.35
CA ILE A 97 2.94 -5.24 -14.53
C ILE A 97 2.71 -4.01 -15.40
N ASP A 98 3.57 -3.74 -16.39
CA ASP A 98 3.46 -2.56 -17.25
C ASP A 98 2.18 -2.59 -18.13
N LYS A 99 1.61 -3.77 -18.40
CA LYS A 99 0.33 -3.92 -19.13
C LYS A 99 -0.89 -3.74 -18.23
N LEU A 100 -0.75 -3.89 -16.92
CA LEU A 100 -1.85 -3.75 -15.97
C LEU A 100 -2.12 -2.26 -15.73
N THR A 101 -3.40 -1.89 -15.74
CA THR A 101 -3.82 -0.54 -15.37
C THR A 101 -4.14 -0.53 -13.88
N PHE A 102 -3.19 -0.06 -13.09
CA PHE A 102 -3.39 0.16 -11.67
C PHE A 102 -4.10 1.51 -11.47
N PRO A 103 -5.36 1.56 -10.99
CA PRO A 103 -6.03 2.83 -10.74
C PRO A 103 -5.22 3.69 -9.76
N SER A 104 -5.06 4.98 -10.08
CA SER A 104 -4.22 5.91 -9.34
C SER A 104 -4.71 6.09 -7.91
N SER A 105 -3.93 5.58 -6.95
CA SER A 105 -4.06 5.74 -5.50
C SER A 105 -5.43 5.36 -4.90
N ARG A 106 -5.44 4.32 -4.07
CA ARG A 106 -6.45 4.25 -3.01
C ARG A 106 -6.33 5.50 -2.16
N LYS A 107 -7.45 6.03 -1.69
CA LYS A 107 -7.52 7.06 -0.65
C LYS A 107 -6.92 6.54 0.67
N ARG A 108 -5.61 6.25 0.72
CA ARG A 108 -4.87 6.43 1.98
C ARG A 108 -5.04 7.92 2.29
N GLY A 109 -5.56 8.22 3.48
CA GLY A 109 -5.96 9.56 3.87
C GLY A 109 -4.98 10.57 3.29
N LYS A 110 -5.49 11.44 2.42
CA LYS A 110 -4.68 12.45 1.75
C LYS A 110 -3.82 13.11 2.81
N VAL A 111 -2.50 13.05 2.65
CA VAL A 111 -1.57 13.87 3.41
C VAL A 111 -1.74 15.28 2.84
N GLU A 112 -2.83 15.92 3.20
CA GLU A 112 -3.05 17.34 2.94
C GLU A 112 -2.35 18.11 4.06
N ALA A 113 -1.47 19.03 3.68
CA ALA A 113 -0.87 19.94 4.64
C ALA A 113 -1.99 20.80 5.26
N LEU A 114 -2.12 20.76 6.59
CA LEU A 114 -3.00 21.66 7.31
C LEU A 114 -2.33 23.05 7.31
N LEU A 115 -2.79 23.94 6.44
CA LEU A 115 -2.36 25.33 6.43
C LEU A 115 -3.18 26.14 7.45
N PRO A 116 -2.54 26.97 8.30
CA PRO A 116 -3.27 27.87 9.18
C PRO A 116 -4.05 28.89 8.34
N GLN A 117 -5.33 29.06 8.67
CA GLN A 117 -6.19 30.04 8.02
C GLN A 117 -5.82 31.44 8.51
N ILE A 118 -5.14 32.23 7.67
CA ILE A 118 -4.85 33.63 7.97
C ILE A 118 -6.12 34.43 7.71
N SER A 119 -6.85 34.79 8.76
CA SER A 119 -7.93 35.76 8.69
C SER A 119 -7.34 37.14 8.36
N ARG A 120 -7.61 37.65 7.17
CA ARG A 120 -7.34 39.04 6.84
C ARG A 120 -8.40 39.87 7.54
N GLU A 121 -8.01 40.52 8.63
CA GLU A 121 -8.82 41.50 9.33
C GLU A 121 -9.12 42.63 8.33
N THR A 122 -10.37 42.70 7.86
CA THR A 122 -10.87 43.82 7.07
C THR A 122 -11.10 44.97 8.05
N ASP A 123 -10.17 45.92 8.09
CA ASP A 123 -10.42 47.25 8.64
C ASP A 123 -11.62 47.85 7.91
N VAL A 124 -12.78 47.86 8.56
CA VAL A 124 -13.94 48.63 8.13
C VAL A 124 -13.70 50.05 8.62
N VAL A 125 -13.07 50.88 7.79
CA VAL A 125 -13.11 52.34 7.95
C VAL A 125 -14.58 52.74 7.78
N THR A 126 -15.19 53.14 8.89
CA THR A 126 -16.55 53.70 8.92
C THR A 126 -16.38 55.18 8.58
N GLU A 127 -16.73 55.58 7.35
CA GLU A 127 -16.89 57.00 7.01
C GLU A 127 -18.20 57.48 7.65
N GLU A 128 -18.10 58.56 8.43
CA GLU A 128 -19.21 59.28 9.02
C GLU A 128 -20.02 59.99 7.91
N GLU A 129 -21.33 59.77 7.85
CA GLU A 129 -22.26 60.66 7.11
C GLU A 129 -23.03 61.53 8.11
N GLU A 130 -22.84 62.85 7.99
CA GLU A 130 -23.65 63.90 8.59
C GLU A 130 -25.05 63.94 7.96
N GLU A 131 -26.11 63.97 8.79
CA GLU A 131 -27.32 64.81 8.62
C GLU A 131 -27.94 65.14 9.98
#